data_AF-A0A2G0E6Z3-F1
#
_entry.id   AF-A0A2G0E6Z3-F1
#
_cell.length_a   1.000
_cell.length_b   1.000
_cell.length_c   1.000
_cell.angle_alpha   90.00
_cell.angle_beta   90.00
_cell.angle_gamma   90.00
#
_symmetry.space_group_name_H-M   'P 1'
#
loop_
_entity.id
_entity.type
_entity.pdbx_description
1 polymer ?
#
loop_
_entity_poly.entity_id
_entity_poly.type
_entity_poly.pdbx_seq_one_letter_code
_entity_poly.pdbx_strand_id
1 'polypeptide(L)'
;MRISEKVVRVGLIMMVALSLYFSYAIWLSPAGKSSISVDETNTQMIESQSNRKTSEVFLPLHVTWHHSGTIQETNSENLVYRLQLIIDKARFGKLSEVVSGDESQFEQVKNLTSGFELAYNAPFLLREYKEAFDLDVDVSNLAKESENMYFTRIQFDQGNKKIRFLNYSNHLVYEANISLNWEDINKELTANDTKWTEMSTEPSTIDTQYAT
;
A
#
# COMPACT_ATOMS: atom_id res chain seq x y z
N MET A 1 13.43 -20.45 72.62
CA MET A 1 12.43 -21.38 72.06
C MET A 1 13.18 -22.41 71.22
N ARG A 2 13.34 -23.67 71.69
CA ARG A 2 14.09 -24.70 70.95
C ARG A 2 13.15 -25.35 69.93
N ILE A 3 13.13 -24.83 68.71
CA ILE A 3 12.47 -25.51 67.59
C ILE A 3 13.25 -26.80 67.37
N SER A 4 12.57 -27.93 67.58
CA SER A 4 13.17 -29.26 67.48
C SER A 4 13.77 -29.43 66.08
N GLU A 5 15.05 -29.82 66.00
CA GLU A 5 15.80 -29.98 64.75
C GLU A 5 15.08 -30.89 63.74
N LYS A 6 14.27 -31.82 64.24
CA LYS A 6 13.40 -32.68 63.42
C LYS A 6 12.35 -31.90 62.62
N VAL A 7 11.81 -30.82 63.18
CA VAL A 7 10.81 -29.96 62.50
C VAL A 7 11.45 -29.19 61.35
N VAL A 8 12.67 -28.69 61.55
CA VAL A 8 13.43 -27.99 60.49
C VAL A 8 13.79 -28.95 59.37
N ARG A 9 14.23 -30.18 59.70
CA ARG A 9 14.58 -31.20 58.71
C ARG A 9 13.38 -31.66 57.88
N VAL A 10 12.21 -31.82 58.51
CA VAL A 10 10.96 -32.13 57.81
C VAL A 10 10.51 -30.98 56.93
N GLY A 11 10.60 -29.74 57.41
CA GLY A 11 10.30 -28.55 56.61
C GLY A 11 11.18 -28.44 55.37
N LEU A 12 12.47 -28.73 55.49
CA LEU A 12 13.42 -28.68 54.38
C LEU A 12 13.13 -29.75 53.33
N ILE A 13 12.83 -30.99 53.75
CA ILE A 13 12.41 -32.07 52.84
C ILE A 13 11.12 -31.69 52.10
N MET A 14 10.15 -31.11 52.82
CA MET A 14 8.89 -30.67 52.23
C MET A 14 9.09 -29.56 51.20
N MET A 15 9.99 -28.61 51.47
CA MET A 15 10.30 -27.51 50.55
C MET A 15 10.94 -28.00 49.26
N VAL A 16 11.87 -28.97 49.37
CA VAL A 16 12.49 -29.61 48.19
C VAL A 16 11.44 -30.40 47.39
N ALA A 17 10.57 -31.15 48.05
CA ALA A 17 9.49 -31.88 47.39
C ALA A 17 8.50 -30.95 46.65
N LEU A 18 8.13 -29.81 47.26
CA LEU A 18 7.31 -28.80 46.59
C LEU A 18 8.01 -28.17 45.39
N SER A 19 9.32 -27.94 45.47
CA SER A 19 10.08 -27.37 44.34
C SER A 19 10.08 -28.30 43.12
N LEU A 20 10.25 -29.60 43.34
CA LEU A 20 10.20 -30.61 42.29
C LEU A 20 8.78 -30.76 41.73
N TYR A 21 7.76 -30.70 42.59
CA TYR A 21 6.36 -30.72 42.18
C TYR A 21 6.01 -29.53 41.28
N PHE A 22 6.38 -28.30 41.67
CA PHE A 22 6.13 -27.12 40.83
C PHE A 22 6.93 -27.15 39.53
N SER A 23 8.18 -27.61 39.58
CA SER A 23 8.99 -27.78 38.36
C SER A 23 8.36 -28.78 37.39
N TYR A 24 7.80 -29.88 37.90
CA TYR A 24 7.06 -30.87 37.10
C TYR A 24 5.72 -30.32 36.59
N ALA A 25 4.98 -29.57 37.42
CA ALA A 25 3.70 -28.98 37.05
C ALA A 25 3.81 -27.94 35.93
N ILE A 26 4.91 -27.15 35.90
CA ILE A 26 5.18 -26.20 34.81
C ILE A 26 5.43 -26.95 33.49
N TRP A 27 6.11 -28.10 33.52
CA TRP A 27 6.39 -28.90 32.31
C TRP A 27 5.17 -29.67 31.78
N LEU A 28 4.23 -30.08 32.63
CA LEU A 28 3.00 -30.79 32.21
C LEU A 28 1.79 -29.89 31.96
N SER A 29 1.85 -28.62 32.32
CA SER A 29 0.79 -27.66 32.04
C SER A 29 1.22 -26.76 30.88
N PRO A 30 1.03 -27.15 29.61
CA PRO A 30 1.09 -26.18 28.53
C PRO A 30 0.06 -25.11 28.85
N ALA A 31 0.53 -23.91 29.17
CA ALA A 31 -0.32 -22.75 29.41
C ALA A 31 -1.09 -22.44 28.13
N GLY A 32 -2.29 -23.00 28.01
CA GLY A 32 -3.08 -22.87 26.79
C GLY A 32 -4.13 -23.97 26.67
N LYS A 33 -5.13 -23.94 27.58
CA LYS A 33 -6.53 -24.37 27.35
C LYS A 33 -7.28 -24.45 28.69
N SER A 34 -7.72 -23.29 29.18
CA SER A 34 -8.85 -23.23 30.09
C SER A 34 -9.48 -21.86 29.98
N SER A 35 -10.59 -21.82 29.23
CA SER A 35 -11.53 -20.71 29.16
C SER A 35 -12.06 -20.40 30.56
N ILE A 36 -11.68 -19.25 31.11
CA ILE A 36 -12.33 -18.67 32.28
C ILE A 36 -12.91 -17.33 31.82
N SER A 37 -14.23 -17.29 31.75
CA SER A 37 -15.03 -16.09 31.52
C SER A 37 -14.99 -15.20 32.76
N VAL A 38 -14.28 -14.07 32.71
CA VAL A 38 -14.56 -12.89 33.54
C VAL A 38 -14.19 -11.65 32.74
N ASP A 39 -15.17 -10.77 32.57
CA ASP A 39 -14.97 -9.37 32.18
C ASP A 39 -13.96 -8.72 33.13
N GLU A 40 -12.83 -8.27 32.60
CA GLU A 40 -12.22 -6.94 32.80
C GLU A 40 -10.74 -6.97 32.38
N THR A 41 -10.43 -6.11 31.41
CA THR A 41 -9.08 -5.67 31.01
C THR A 41 -8.20 -6.72 30.31
N ASN A 42 -8.59 -7.06 29.08
CA ASN A 42 -7.71 -7.68 28.07
C ASN A 42 -6.61 -6.69 27.64
N THR A 43 -5.45 -6.73 28.30
CA THR A 43 -4.17 -6.41 27.63
C THR A 43 -3.53 -7.73 27.22
N GLN A 44 -4.20 -8.44 26.31
CA GLN A 44 -3.52 -9.43 25.48
C GLN A 44 -2.72 -8.62 24.46
N MET A 45 -1.39 -8.75 24.49
CA MET A 45 -0.59 -8.50 23.30
C MET A 45 -1.06 -9.50 22.25
N ILE A 46 -2.04 -9.07 21.45
CA ILE A 46 -2.33 -9.66 20.17
C ILE A 46 -1.02 -9.48 19.40
N GLU A 47 -0.30 -10.56 19.11
CA GLU A 47 0.54 -10.57 17.91
C GLU A 47 -0.42 -10.27 16.77
N SER A 48 -0.56 -8.98 16.46
CA SER A 48 -1.32 -8.50 15.34
C SER A 48 -0.54 -8.88 14.10
N GLN A 49 -0.64 -10.16 13.72
CA GLN A 49 -0.46 -10.55 12.33
C GLN A 49 -1.53 -9.78 11.55
N SER A 50 -1.14 -8.58 11.15
CA SER A 50 -1.90 -7.73 10.27
C SER A 50 -1.92 -8.45 8.93
N ASN A 51 -2.97 -9.24 8.71
CA ASN A 51 -3.24 -9.90 7.43
C ASN A 51 -3.70 -8.85 6.41
N ARG A 52 -2.83 -7.87 6.14
CA ARG A 52 -3.06 -6.87 5.11
C ARG A 52 -2.86 -7.54 3.75
N LYS A 53 -3.78 -7.25 2.84
CA LYS A 53 -3.63 -7.70 1.45
C LYS A 53 -2.45 -6.96 0.81
N THR A 54 -1.79 -7.57 -0.17
CA THR A 54 -0.74 -6.91 -0.95
C THR A 54 -1.23 -5.56 -1.53
N SER A 55 -2.47 -5.52 -2.04
CA SER A 55 -3.12 -4.29 -2.52
C SER A 55 -3.29 -3.20 -1.46
N GLU A 56 -3.26 -3.52 -0.17
CA GLU A 56 -3.34 -2.55 0.94
C GLU A 56 -1.95 -2.04 1.35
N VAL A 57 -0.89 -2.79 1.05
CA VAL A 57 0.49 -2.42 1.41
C VAL A 57 1.14 -1.57 0.33
N PHE A 58 0.80 -1.82 -0.93
CA PHE A 58 1.39 -1.16 -2.10
C PHE A 58 0.46 -0.14 -2.75
N LEU A 59 -0.32 0.59 -1.94
CA LEU A 59 -1.15 1.67 -2.45
C LEU A 59 -0.28 2.85 -2.95
N PRO A 60 -0.70 3.53 -4.03
CA PRO A 60 -0.20 4.85 -4.35
C PRO A 60 -0.37 5.82 -3.17
N LEU A 61 0.52 6.80 -3.07
CA LEU A 61 0.58 7.70 -1.91
C LEU A 61 -0.12 9.04 -2.15
N HIS A 62 -0.24 9.45 -3.41
CA HIS A 62 -0.89 10.70 -3.79
C HIS A 62 -1.89 10.46 -4.93
N VAL A 63 -2.98 11.23 -4.89
CA VAL A 63 -3.92 11.39 -6.00
C VAL A 63 -3.81 12.83 -6.47
N THR A 64 -3.45 13.03 -7.73
CA THR A 64 -3.46 14.35 -8.38
C THR A 64 -4.66 14.40 -9.32
N TRP A 65 -5.62 15.28 -9.08
CA TRP A 65 -6.81 15.45 -9.90
C TRP A 65 -6.65 16.65 -10.84
N HIS A 66 -6.87 16.40 -12.13
CA HIS A 66 -6.83 17.40 -13.20
C HIS A 66 -8.26 17.64 -13.67
N HIS A 67 -8.82 18.80 -13.37
CA HIS A 67 -10.20 19.12 -13.73
C HIS A 67 -10.41 20.61 -13.97
N SER A 68 -11.06 20.96 -15.08
CA SER A 68 -11.48 22.35 -15.36
C SER A 68 -10.37 23.39 -15.26
N GLY A 69 -9.13 23.01 -15.62
CA GLY A 69 -7.96 23.89 -15.58
C GLY A 69 -7.34 24.07 -14.20
N THR A 70 -7.86 23.41 -13.16
CA THR A 70 -7.23 23.34 -11.84
C THR A 70 -6.56 21.98 -11.65
N ILE A 71 -5.50 21.98 -10.85
CA ILE A 71 -4.80 20.77 -10.43
C ILE A 71 -4.84 20.74 -8.91
N GLN A 72 -5.31 19.63 -8.35
CA GLN A 72 -5.42 19.45 -6.92
C GLN A 72 -4.77 18.14 -6.52
N GLU A 73 -4.07 18.10 -5.40
CA GLU A 73 -3.46 16.88 -4.87
C GLU A 73 -3.94 16.59 -3.45
N THR A 74 -4.04 15.30 -3.14
CA THR A 74 -4.30 14.80 -1.81
C THR A 74 -3.48 13.54 -1.55
N ASN A 75 -3.15 13.31 -0.29
CA ASN A 75 -2.52 12.08 0.21
C ASN A 75 -3.50 11.22 1.02
N SER A 76 -4.80 11.38 0.77
CA SER A 76 -5.86 10.63 1.44
C SER A 76 -5.82 9.15 1.02
N GLU A 77 -5.27 8.28 1.89
CA GLU A 77 -5.23 6.83 1.70
C GLU A 77 -6.64 6.25 1.48
N ASN A 78 -7.65 6.78 2.19
CA ASN A 78 -9.04 6.40 2.02
C ASN A 78 -9.53 6.65 0.59
N LEU A 79 -9.20 7.80 0.00
CA LEU A 79 -9.57 8.08 -1.39
C LEU A 79 -8.83 7.13 -2.34
N VAL A 80 -7.51 6.94 -2.16
CA VAL A 80 -6.72 6.03 -3.00
C VAL A 80 -7.34 4.62 -2.99
N TYR A 81 -7.67 4.11 -1.81
CA TYR A 81 -8.29 2.80 -1.66
C TYR A 81 -9.64 2.70 -2.40
N ARG A 82 -10.52 3.71 -2.25
CA ARG A 82 -11.83 3.73 -2.93
C ARG A 82 -11.69 3.82 -4.45
N LEU A 83 -10.76 4.61 -4.95
CA LEU A 83 -10.44 4.66 -6.38
C LEU A 83 -9.93 3.31 -6.88
N GLN A 84 -9.05 2.64 -6.14
CA GLN A 84 -8.56 1.32 -6.51
C GLN A 84 -9.66 0.25 -6.59
N LEU A 85 -10.66 0.29 -5.70
CA LEU A 85 -11.82 -0.62 -5.78
C LEU A 85 -12.65 -0.44 -7.07
N ILE A 86 -12.58 0.75 -7.69
CA ILE A 86 -13.23 1.02 -8.98
C ILE A 86 -12.31 0.59 -10.13
N ILE A 87 -11.01 0.87 -10.02
CA ILE A 87 -9.98 0.52 -11.02
C ILE A 87 -9.85 -1.00 -11.18
N ASP A 88 -9.93 -1.76 -10.09
CA ASP A 88 -9.95 -3.23 -10.05
C ASP A 88 -11.01 -3.84 -10.98
N LYS A 89 -12.12 -3.12 -11.21
CA LYS A 89 -13.23 -3.56 -12.08
C LYS A 89 -13.12 -3.03 -13.51
N ALA A 90 -12.08 -2.25 -13.81
CA ALA A 90 -11.89 -1.66 -15.13
C ALA A 90 -11.48 -2.72 -16.16
N ARG A 91 -11.73 -2.43 -17.43
CA ARG A 91 -11.22 -3.26 -18.54
C ARG A 91 -10.07 -2.55 -19.21
N PHE A 92 -8.97 -3.26 -19.36
CA PHE A 92 -7.75 -2.75 -19.96
C PHE A 92 -7.59 -3.30 -21.37
N GLY A 93 -7.14 -2.45 -22.28
CA GLY A 93 -6.68 -2.85 -23.60
C GLY A 93 -5.26 -3.39 -23.55
N LYS A 94 -4.71 -3.65 -24.73
CA LYS A 94 -3.31 -4.03 -24.88
C LYS A 94 -2.40 -2.86 -24.53
N LEU A 95 -1.42 -3.14 -23.67
CA LEU A 95 -0.39 -2.20 -23.30
C LEU A 95 0.65 -2.11 -24.42
N SER A 96 1.04 -0.88 -24.77
CA SER A 96 2.06 -0.59 -25.77
C SER A 96 3.02 0.48 -25.27
N GLU A 97 4.30 0.33 -25.58
CA GLU A 97 5.29 1.38 -25.35
C GLU A 97 5.10 2.49 -26.39
N VAL A 98 4.85 3.72 -25.92
CA VAL A 98 4.64 4.89 -26.80
C VAL A 98 5.81 5.87 -26.74
N VAL A 99 6.62 5.83 -25.69
CA VAL A 99 7.89 6.57 -25.59
C VAL A 99 8.97 5.66 -25.00
N SER A 100 10.11 5.63 -25.69
CA SER A 100 11.26 4.76 -25.39
C SER A 100 12.50 5.59 -25.03
N GLY A 101 12.42 6.43 -24.00
CA GLY A 101 13.54 7.19 -23.47
C GLY A 101 13.81 8.55 -24.14
N ASP A 102 13.01 8.93 -25.13
CA ASP A 102 13.10 10.24 -25.78
C ASP A 102 12.42 11.32 -24.91
N GLU A 103 13.23 12.22 -24.36
CA GLU A 103 12.77 13.31 -23.47
C GLU A 103 11.79 14.25 -24.18
N SER A 104 12.03 14.60 -25.45
CA SER A 104 11.14 15.51 -26.18
C SER A 104 9.77 14.89 -26.42
N GLN A 105 9.70 13.61 -26.73
CA GLN A 105 8.44 12.88 -26.86
C GLN A 105 7.76 12.72 -25.49
N PHE A 106 8.53 12.43 -24.44
CA PHE A 106 8.03 12.34 -23.08
C PHE A 106 7.31 13.62 -22.65
N GLU A 107 7.94 14.78 -22.84
CA GLU A 107 7.35 16.09 -22.52
C GLU A 107 6.06 16.39 -23.29
N GLN A 108 5.91 15.86 -24.50
CA GLN A 108 4.70 16.01 -25.30
C GLN A 108 3.54 15.14 -24.81
N VAL A 109 3.82 13.93 -24.34
CA VAL A 109 2.77 12.95 -23.99
C VAL A 109 2.44 12.90 -22.50
N LYS A 110 3.33 13.39 -21.62
CA LYS A 110 3.17 13.26 -20.16
C LYS A 110 2.05 14.13 -19.59
N ASN A 111 1.55 15.12 -20.32
CA ASN A 111 0.60 16.07 -19.77
C ASN A 111 -0.82 15.48 -19.73
N LEU A 112 -1.50 15.69 -18.60
CA LEU A 112 -2.89 15.29 -18.39
C LEU A 112 -3.79 16.53 -18.31
N THR A 113 -4.77 16.62 -19.21
CA THR A 113 -5.72 17.74 -19.23
C THR A 113 -6.96 17.50 -18.36
N SER A 114 -7.47 16.26 -18.36
CA SER A 114 -8.67 15.88 -17.62
C SER A 114 -8.58 14.42 -17.18
N GLY A 115 -8.72 14.18 -15.89
CA GLY A 115 -8.56 12.86 -15.29
C GLY A 115 -7.84 12.94 -13.95
N PHE A 116 -7.21 11.84 -13.53
CA PHE A 116 -6.43 11.83 -12.30
C PHE A 116 -5.16 11.00 -12.45
N GLU A 117 -4.19 11.27 -11.57
CA GLU A 117 -2.94 10.54 -11.45
C GLU A 117 -2.85 9.86 -10.10
N LEU A 118 -2.21 8.70 -10.07
CA LEU A 118 -1.77 8.03 -8.86
C LEU A 118 -0.24 8.03 -8.84
N ALA A 119 0.37 8.49 -7.75
CA ALA A 119 1.82 8.59 -7.65
C ALA A 119 2.41 7.71 -6.54
N TYR A 120 3.56 7.11 -6.85
CA TYR A 120 4.42 6.41 -5.91
C TYR A 120 5.66 7.26 -5.63
N ASN A 121 6.16 7.21 -4.39
CA ASN A 121 7.40 7.90 -4.01
C ASN A 121 8.67 7.21 -4.54
N ALA A 122 8.57 5.94 -4.91
CA ALA A 122 9.65 5.15 -5.46
C ALA A 122 9.18 4.43 -6.74
N PRO A 123 10.09 4.10 -7.66
CA PRO A 123 9.75 3.31 -8.84
C PRO A 123 9.13 1.98 -8.44
N PHE A 124 7.95 1.68 -8.97
CA PHE A 124 7.18 0.46 -8.71
C PHE A 124 7.12 -0.41 -9.96
N LEU A 125 7.21 -1.72 -9.79
CA LEU A 125 7.27 -2.65 -10.91
C LEU A 125 5.87 -2.87 -11.50
N LEU A 126 5.73 -2.80 -12.84
CA LEU A 126 4.43 -3.03 -13.49
C LEU A 126 3.86 -4.41 -13.19
N ARG A 127 4.69 -5.46 -13.20
CA ARG A 127 4.25 -6.81 -12.84
C ARG A 127 3.71 -6.87 -11.40
N GLU A 128 4.41 -6.27 -10.44
CA GLU A 128 3.98 -6.25 -9.04
C GLU A 128 2.67 -5.48 -8.87
N TYR A 129 2.50 -4.37 -9.60
CA TYR A 129 1.24 -3.64 -9.61
C TYR A 129 0.07 -4.48 -10.15
N LYS A 130 0.27 -5.16 -11.28
CA LYS A 130 -0.75 -6.05 -11.83
C LYS A 130 -1.11 -7.17 -10.87
N GLU A 131 -0.11 -7.81 -10.25
CA GLU A 131 -0.32 -8.90 -9.30
C GLU A 131 -0.99 -8.43 -8.00
N ALA A 132 -0.58 -7.27 -7.48
CA ALA A 132 -1.13 -6.71 -6.24
C ALA A 132 -2.62 -6.37 -6.36
N PHE A 133 -3.02 -5.84 -7.52
CA PHE A 133 -4.39 -5.36 -7.79
C PHE A 133 -5.17 -6.24 -8.76
N ASP A 134 -4.70 -7.47 -9.03
CA ASP A 134 -5.33 -8.45 -9.94
C ASP A 134 -5.77 -7.87 -11.31
N LEU A 135 -4.93 -7.00 -11.88
CA LEU A 135 -5.30 -6.24 -13.09
C LEU A 135 -5.12 -7.08 -14.36
N ASP A 136 -6.21 -7.24 -15.11
CA ASP A 136 -6.23 -7.91 -16.42
C ASP A 136 -5.70 -7.00 -17.56
N VAL A 137 -4.43 -6.59 -17.44
CA VAL A 137 -3.72 -5.80 -18.46
C VAL A 137 -2.99 -6.73 -19.43
N ASP A 138 -3.36 -6.72 -20.70
CA ASP A 138 -2.67 -7.49 -21.73
C ASP A 138 -1.32 -6.85 -22.08
N VAL A 139 -0.22 -7.52 -21.72
CA VAL A 139 1.17 -7.11 -21.98
C VAL A 139 1.82 -7.86 -23.14
N SER A 140 1.05 -8.66 -23.90
CA SER A 140 1.57 -9.51 -24.97
C SER A 140 2.25 -8.75 -26.12
N ASN A 141 1.94 -7.46 -26.28
CA ASN A 141 2.57 -6.59 -27.27
C ASN A 141 3.93 -6.04 -26.81
N LEU A 142 4.31 -6.23 -25.55
CA LEU A 142 5.57 -5.73 -25.02
C LEU A 142 6.69 -6.77 -25.19
N ALA A 143 7.93 -6.30 -25.27
CA ALA A 143 9.07 -7.20 -25.16
C ALA A 143 9.05 -7.85 -23.76
N LYS A 144 9.49 -9.11 -23.64
CA LYS A 144 9.51 -9.81 -22.34
C LYS A 144 10.23 -9.04 -21.23
N GLU A 145 11.23 -8.25 -21.60
CA GLU A 145 11.99 -7.42 -20.65
C GLU A 145 11.18 -6.23 -20.14
N SER A 146 10.23 -5.72 -20.94
CA SER A 146 9.35 -4.61 -20.60
C SER A 146 8.32 -4.95 -19.52
N GLU A 147 8.05 -6.23 -19.23
CA GLU A 147 7.22 -6.60 -18.06
C GLU A 147 7.92 -6.30 -16.72
N ASN A 148 9.25 -6.16 -16.73
CA ASN A 148 10.04 -5.71 -15.58
C ASN A 148 10.25 -4.18 -15.58
N MET A 149 9.40 -3.42 -16.30
CA MET A 149 9.47 -1.97 -16.27
C MET A 149 9.09 -1.42 -14.89
N TYR A 150 9.71 -0.30 -14.54
CA TYR A 150 9.32 0.51 -13.39
C TYR A 150 8.57 1.76 -13.83
N PHE A 151 7.62 2.21 -13.01
CA PHE A 151 6.93 3.48 -13.18
C PHE A 151 6.82 4.20 -11.82
N THR A 152 6.63 5.52 -11.84
CA THR A 152 6.38 6.31 -10.62
C THR A 152 5.00 6.96 -10.62
N ARG A 153 4.37 7.11 -11.80
CA ARG A 153 3.00 7.61 -11.93
C ARG A 153 2.14 6.77 -12.84
N ILE A 154 0.85 6.72 -12.51
CA ILE A 154 -0.21 6.16 -13.34
C ILE A 154 -1.18 7.28 -13.66
N GLN A 155 -1.42 7.56 -14.94
CA GLN A 155 -2.40 8.54 -15.38
C GLN A 155 -3.64 7.85 -15.91
N PHE A 156 -4.81 8.32 -15.50
CA PHE A 156 -6.10 7.93 -16.03
C PHE A 156 -6.68 9.12 -16.79
N ASP A 157 -6.59 9.07 -18.12
CA ASP A 157 -7.04 10.11 -19.04
C ASP A 157 -8.52 9.91 -19.37
N GLN A 158 -9.37 10.78 -18.82
CA GLN A 158 -10.82 10.74 -19.05
C GLN A 158 -11.19 11.11 -20.48
N GLY A 159 -10.50 12.10 -21.06
CA GLY A 159 -10.80 12.62 -22.40
C GLY A 159 -10.48 11.59 -23.48
N ASN A 160 -9.30 10.98 -23.39
CA ASN A 160 -8.81 10.02 -24.38
C ASN A 160 -9.11 8.55 -24.03
N LYS A 161 -9.66 8.27 -22.83
CA LYS A 161 -9.97 6.92 -22.33
C LYS A 161 -8.74 6.01 -22.30
N LYS A 162 -7.64 6.55 -21.78
CA LYS A 162 -6.34 5.88 -21.74
C LYS A 162 -5.81 5.80 -20.32
N ILE A 163 -5.11 4.72 -20.04
CA ILE A 163 -4.23 4.61 -18.87
C ILE A 163 -2.79 4.71 -19.36
N ARG A 164 -1.95 5.48 -18.65
CA ARG A 164 -0.52 5.57 -18.92
C ARG A 164 0.28 5.26 -17.67
N PHE A 165 1.35 4.49 -17.83
CA PHE A 165 2.37 4.24 -16.80
C PHE A 165 3.62 5.02 -17.18
N LEU A 166 4.03 5.96 -16.33
CA LEU A 166 5.11 6.89 -16.62
C LEU A 166 6.31 6.63 -15.72
N ASN A 167 7.49 6.60 -16.35
CA ASN A 167 8.77 6.65 -15.66
C ASN A 167 9.47 7.96 -15.99
N TYR A 168 9.45 8.90 -15.04
CA TYR A 168 10.08 10.21 -15.23
C TYR A 168 11.61 10.13 -15.30
N SER A 169 12.24 9.18 -14.62
CA SER A 169 13.71 9.07 -14.60
C SER A 169 14.27 8.58 -15.93
N ASN A 170 13.55 7.69 -16.61
CA ASN A 170 13.99 7.05 -17.85
C ASN A 170 13.21 7.54 -19.08
N HIS A 171 12.32 8.53 -18.92
CA HIS A 171 11.45 9.05 -19.99
C HIS A 171 10.67 7.94 -20.74
N LEU A 172 10.10 6.98 -19.99
CA LEU A 172 9.30 5.90 -20.56
C LEU A 172 7.82 6.13 -20.35
N VAL A 173 7.02 5.79 -21.37
CA VAL A 173 5.56 5.82 -21.29
C VAL A 173 4.98 4.57 -21.93
N TYR A 174 4.18 3.86 -21.15
CA TYR A 174 3.38 2.72 -21.60
C TYR A 174 1.92 3.08 -21.52
N GLU A 175 1.17 2.81 -22.59
CA GLU A 175 -0.21 3.25 -22.72
C GLU A 175 -1.12 2.10 -23.14
N ALA A 176 -2.32 2.06 -22.57
CA ALA A 176 -3.40 1.19 -22.99
C ALA A 176 -4.73 1.97 -23.01
N ASN A 177 -5.67 1.52 -23.83
CA ASN A 177 -7.06 1.97 -23.71
C ASN A 177 -7.65 1.42 -22.41
N ILE A 178 -8.54 2.16 -21.75
CA ILE A 178 -9.21 1.73 -20.53
C ILE A 178 -10.71 2.04 -20.58
N SER A 179 -11.52 1.10 -20.09
CA SER A 179 -12.94 1.30 -19.81
C SER A 179 -13.16 1.32 -18.30
N LEU A 180 -13.36 2.52 -17.76
CA LEU A 180 -13.54 2.80 -16.33
C LEU A 180 -14.91 3.45 -16.10
N ASN A 181 -15.55 3.18 -14.95
CA ASN A 181 -16.77 3.89 -14.57
C ASN A 181 -16.43 5.30 -14.06
N TRP A 182 -16.38 6.26 -14.97
CA TRP A 182 -16.05 7.65 -14.64
C TRP A 182 -17.10 8.34 -13.74
N GLU A 183 -18.36 7.89 -13.74
CA GLU A 183 -19.36 8.44 -12.82
C GLU A 183 -19.02 8.10 -11.37
N ASP A 184 -18.64 6.84 -11.10
CA ASP A 184 -18.21 6.40 -9.77
C ASP A 184 -16.91 7.11 -9.36
N ILE A 185 -15.93 7.22 -10.27
CA ILE A 185 -14.67 7.93 -10.01
C ILE A 185 -14.94 9.39 -9.64
N ASN A 186 -15.78 10.10 -10.41
CA ASN A 186 -16.09 11.50 -10.14
C ASN A 186 -16.82 11.68 -8.81
N LYS A 187 -17.68 10.72 -8.44
CA LYS A 187 -18.34 10.72 -7.13
C LYS A 187 -17.33 10.61 -5.99
N GLU A 188 -16.31 9.78 -6.13
CA GLU A 188 -15.25 9.65 -5.12
C GLU A 188 -14.34 10.89 -5.07
N LEU A 189 -13.95 11.44 -6.22
CA LEU A 189 -13.08 12.64 -6.29
C LEU A 189 -13.77 13.90 -5.74
N THR A 190 -15.10 14.01 -5.89
CA THR A 190 -15.89 15.14 -5.40
C THR A 190 -16.48 14.95 -4.00
N ALA A 191 -16.13 13.84 -3.32
CA ALA A 191 -16.61 13.58 -1.98
C ALA A 191 -16.09 14.65 -0.99
N ASN A 192 -16.99 15.19 -0.16
CA ASN A 192 -16.68 16.26 0.80
C ASN A 192 -15.74 15.83 1.95
N ASP A 193 -15.38 14.54 2.04
CA ASP A 193 -14.51 13.99 3.08
C ASP A 193 -13.01 14.13 2.74
N THR A 194 -12.68 14.56 1.52
CA THR A 194 -11.31 14.67 1.04
C THR A 194 -10.81 16.11 1.09
N LYS A 195 -9.65 16.30 1.73
CA LYS A 195 -8.94 17.57 1.71
C LYS A 195 -8.02 17.63 0.49
N TRP A 196 -8.21 18.65 -0.32
CA TRP A 196 -7.46 18.92 -1.53
C TRP A 196 -6.52 20.10 -1.33
N THR A 197 -5.31 19.99 -1.87
CA THR A 197 -4.33 21.07 -1.94
C THR A 197 -4.18 21.48 -3.40
N GLU A 198 -4.34 22.77 -3.71
CA GLU A 198 -4.14 23.26 -5.07
C GLU A 198 -2.66 23.21 -5.45
N MET A 199 -2.37 22.73 -6.67
CA MET A 199 -1.02 22.55 -7.20
C MET A 199 -0.78 23.49 -8.37
N SER A 200 0.47 23.93 -8.53
CA SER A 200 0.92 24.68 -9.70
C SER A 200 1.63 23.76 -10.70
N THR A 201 1.50 24.07 -11.98
CA THR A 201 2.30 23.46 -13.05
C THR A 201 3.69 24.08 -13.16
N GLU A 202 3.94 25.20 -12.48
CA GLU A 202 5.26 25.83 -12.48
C GLU A 202 6.27 24.95 -11.73
N PRO A 203 7.46 24.69 -12.32
CA PRO A 203 8.49 23.92 -11.65
C PRO A 203 8.85 24.59 -10.33
N SER A 204 8.84 23.82 -9.24
CA SER A 204 9.23 24.33 -7.94
C SER A 204 10.70 24.73 -7.97
N THR A 205 10.97 26.03 -7.95
CA THR A 205 12.30 26.58 -7.68
C THR A 205 12.57 26.49 -6.17
N ILE A 206 12.64 25.27 -5.65
CA ILE A 206 13.18 25.08 -4.30
C ILE A 206 14.69 25.22 -4.44
N ASP A 207 15.20 26.41 -4.09
CA ASP A 207 16.63 26.61 -3.89
C ASP A 207 17.11 25.56 -2.89
N THR A 208 17.84 24.56 -3.38
CA THR A 208 18.48 23.58 -2.52
C THR A 208 19.60 24.29 -1.77
N GLN A 209 19.81 23.91 -0.50
CA GLN A 209 20.91 24.47 0.31
C GLN A 209 22.28 24.29 -0.36
N TYR A 210 22.39 23.33 -1.29
CA TYR A 210 23.60 23.01 -2.03
C TYR A 210 23.27 22.84 -3.51
N ALA A 211 24.13 23.36 -4.38
CA ALA A 211 24.11 23.06 -5.80
C ALA A 211 24.60 21.63 -6.02
N THR A 212 23.80 20.80 -6.68
CA THR A 212 24.23 19.54 -7.31
C THR A 212 24.55 19.75 -8.77
#